data_AF-A0A6M3JH81-F1
#
_entry.id   AF-A0A6M3JH81-F1
#
_cell.length_a   1.000
_cell.length_b   1.000
_cell.length_c   1.000
_cell.angle_alpha   90.00
_cell.angle_beta   90.00
_cell.angle_gamma   90.00
#
_symmetry.space_group_name_H-M   'P 1'
#
loop_
_entity.id
_entity.type
_entity.pdbx_description
1 polymer ?
#
loop_
_entity_poly.entity_id
_entity_poly.type
_entity_poly.pdbx_seq_one_letter_code
_entity_poly.pdbx_strand_id
1 'polypeptide(L)'
;MIDRSLGCSRKFAALIQAAGPLGEFAQALYPLVVAHADDYGREAGDAFTVKHAVLSTSSRTEAEFDAALQAMQTVGLVRRYDAEDQTVLEVMAFDAHQDLHKRAQKSRFPEFTGKLRNSPDCPPQLKRTEEKRTEEKYVPTVAAKSTPQRATAPPDPRVKAFLAWFQAEYKTRRHGATYFVPWKKDAPLVKRLLTTYEPERLQKHAKILLTTDDAWVDRTDRGIGILAAKINWLEERLATWEATQRRTPTAAIDEHAAYAAARAK
;
A
#
# COMPACT_ATOMS: atom_id res chain seq x y z
N MET A 1 -9.24 -0.02 1.28
CA MET A 1 -8.74 -0.07 -0.11
C MET A 1 -9.45 -1.21 -0.84
N ILE A 2 -9.88 -1.03 -2.08
CA ILE A 2 -10.57 -2.08 -2.85
C ILE A 2 -9.55 -3.14 -3.31
N ASP A 3 -9.85 -4.42 -3.08
CA ASP A 3 -8.99 -5.53 -3.48
C ASP A 3 -8.90 -5.64 -5.01
N ARG A 4 -7.69 -5.92 -5.53
CA ARG A 4 -7.46 -6.23 -6.94
C ARG A 4 -8.25 -7.46 -7.39
N SER A 5 -8.63 -8.34 -6.46
CA SER A 5 -9.46 -9.51 -6.74
C SER A 5 -10.96 -9.26 -6.67
N LEU A 6 -11.43 -8.00 -6.49
CA LEU A 6 -12.88 -7.72 -6.39
C LEU A 6 -13.65 -8.24 -7.62
N GLY A 7 -13.10 -8.06 -8.82
CA GLY A 7 -13.71 -8.55 -10.06
C GLY A 7 -13.83 -10.07 -10.17
N CYS A 8 -13.05 -10.83 -9.38
CA CYS A 8 -13.12 -12.29 -9.31
C CYS A 8 -13.92 -12.79 -8.09
N SER A 9 -14.46 -11.87 -7.27
CA SER A 9 -15.19 -12.24 -6.06
C SER A 9 -16.54 -12.85 -6.41
N ARG A 10 -16.81 -14.05 -5.86
CA ARG A 10 -18.12 -14.72 -5.98
C ARG A 10 -19.27 -13.85 -5.45
N LYS A 11 -19.04 -13.09 -4.37
CA LYS A 11 -20.04 -12.16 -3.81
C LYS A 11 -20.31 -10.98 -4.75
N PHE A 12 -19.26 -10.45 -5.37
CA PHE A 12 -19.38 -9.34 -6.32
C PHE A 12 -20.08 -9.77 -7.61
N ALA A 13 -19.80 -10.97 -8.11
CA ALA A 13 -20.52 -11.57 -9.24
C ALA A 13 -22.00 -11.84 -8.91
N ALA A 14 -22.31 -12.25 -7.67
CA ALA A 14 -23.67 -12.52 -7.23
C ALA A 14 -24.58 -11.27 -7.23
N LEU A 15 -24.03 -10.05 -7.24
CA LEU A 15 -24.82 -8.82 -7.33
C LEU A 15 -25.67 -8.75 -8.59
N ILE A 16 -25.17 -9.28 -9.72
CA ILE A 16 -25.92 -9.30 -10.99
C ILE A 16 -27.24 -10.06 -10.83
N GLN A 17 -27.20 -11.18 -10.11
CA GLN A 17 -28.39 -11.99 -9.86
C GLN A 17 -29.26 -11.41 -8.75
N ALA A 18 -28.65 -10.85 -7.69
CA ALA A 18 -29.38 -10.31 -6.55
C ALA A 18 -30.12 -9.00 -6.84
N ALA A 19 -29.57 -8.13 -7.69
CA ALA A 19 -30.16 -6.83 -8.02
C ALA A 19 -30.86 -6.80 -9.40
N GLY A 20 -30.79 -7.89 -10.17
CA GLY A 20 -31.40 -7.99 -11.50
C GLY A 20 -30.96 -6.85 -12.43
N PRO A 21 -31.87 -6.02 -12.96
CA PRO A 21 -31.53 -4.87 -13.81
C PRO A 21 -30.58 -3.84 -13.17
N LEU A 22 -30.50 -3.80 -11.83
CA LEU A 22 -29.61 -2.92 -11.08
C LEU A 22 -28.25 -3.56 -10.76
N GLY A 23 -27.97 -4.77 -11.26
CA GLY A 23 -26.74 -5.53 -11.00
C GLY A 23 -25.46 -4.75 -11.28
N GLU A 24 -25.33 -4.25 -12.50
CA GLU A 24 -24.16 -3.45 -12.91
C GLU A 24 -24.06 -2.13 -12.14
N PHE A 25 -25.21 -1.54 -11.81
CA PHE A 25 -25.25 -0.34 -10.99
C PHE A 25 -24.74 -0.62 -9.57
N ALA A 26 -25.20 -1.70 -8.93
CA ALA A 26 -24.72 -2.10 -7.61
C ALA A 26 -23.21 -2.42 -7.64
N GLN A 27 -22.73 -3.07 -8.69
CA GLN A 27 -21.30 -3.31 -8.88
C GLN A 27 -20.49 -2.02 -9.02
N ALA A 28 -21.01 -1.01 -9.73
CA ALA A 28 -20.37 0.30 -9.87
C ALA A 28 -20.45 1.15 -8.59
N LEU A 29 -21.56 1.04 -7.85
CA LEU A 29 -21.80 1.80 -6.62
C LEU A 29 -20.91 1.32 -5.46
N TYR A 30 -20.68 0.01 -5.35
CA TYR A 30 -19.92 -0.58 -4.24
C TYR A 30 -18.50 0.02 -4.07
N PRO A 31 -17.67 0.14 -5.14
CA PRO A 31 -16.39 0.84 -5.06
C PRO A 31 -16.46 2.27 -4.50
N LEU A 32 -17.51 3.00 -4.84
CA LEU A 32 -17.68 4.39 -4.42
C LEU A 32 -18.07 4.47 -2.94
N VAL A 33 -18.94 3.57 -2.48
CA VAL A 33 -19.28 3.37 -1.05
C VAL A 33 -18.00 3.07 -0.26
N VAL A 34 -17.17 2.14 -0.72
CA VAL A 34 -15.89 1.80 -0.06
C VAL A 34 -14.93 3.00 0.03
N ALA A 35 -14.96 3.90 -0.95
CA ALA A 35 -14.10 5.08 -0.97
C ALA A 35 -14.62 6.22 -0.06
N HIS A 36 -15.92 6.25 0.23
CA HIS A 36 -16.56 7.27 1.05
C HIS A 36 -16.67 6.87 2.54
N ALA A 37 -16.63 5.56 2.81
CA ALA A 37 -16.66 5.02 4.16
C ALA A 37 -15.50 5.51 5.05
N ASP A 38 -15.75 5.59 6.37
CA ASP A 38 -14.76 6.03 7.36
C ASP A 38 -13.61 5.01 7.57
N ASP A 39 -12.68 5.32 8.48
CA ASP A 39 -11.53 4.44 8.81
C ASP A 39 -11.92 3.05 9.33
N TYR A 40 -13.20 2.82 9.66
CA TYR A 40 -13.77 1.53 10.08
C TYR A 40 -14.68 0.92 9.00
N GLY A 41 -14.75 1.54 7.82
CA GLY A 41 -15.60 1.09 6.74
C GLY A 41 -17.08 1.40 6.99
N ARG A 42 -17.39 2.42 7.78
CA ARG A 42 -18.76 2.81 8.14
C ARG A 42 -19.14 4.15 7.54
N GLU A 43 -20.39 4.26 7.10
CA GLU A 43 -21.00 5.52 6.67
C GLU A 43 -22.52 5.53 6.90
N ALA A 44 -23.17 6.65 6.54
CA ALA A 44 -24.62 6.73 6.51
C ALA A 44 -25.17 5.73 5.48
N GLY A 45 -26.17 4.96 5.89
CA GLY A 45 -26.74 3.85 5.11
C GLY A 45 -28.13 4.12 4.57
N ASP A 46 -28.67 5.33 4.74
CA ASP A 46 -29.92 5.75 4.10
C ASP A 46 -29.69 6.11 2.62
N ALA A 47 -30.66 5.75 1.77
CA ALA A 47 -30.50 5.89 0.33
C ALA A 47 -30.37 7.34 -0.13
N PHE A 48 -31.03 8.28 0.56
CA PHE A 48 -30.92 9.71 0.30
C PHE A 48 -29.48 10.18 0.50
N THR A 49 -28.91 9.95 1.69
CA THR A 49 -27.54 10.38 2.01
C THR A 49 -26.51 9.69 1.13
N VAL A 50 -26.63 8.37 0.92
CA VAL A 50 -25.71 7.64 0.03
C VAL A 50 -25.76 8.19 -1.39
N LYS A 51 -26.95 8.45 -1.95
CA LYS A 51 -27.08 9.03 -3.28
C LYS A 51 -26.37 10.39 -3.37
N HIS A 52 -26.64 11.28 -2.42
CA HIS A 52 -26.11 12.64 -2.47
C HIS A 52 -24.63 12.75 -2.09
N ALA A 53 -24.11 11.83 -1.28
CA ALA A 53 -22.71 11.81 -0.87
C ALA A 53 -21.81 11.03 -1.84
N VAL A 54 -22.27 9.87 -2.31
CA VAL A 54 -21.45 8.92 -3.07
C VAL A 54 -21.55 9.14 -4.58
N LEU A 55 -22.74 9.45 -5.11
CA LEU A 55 -22.95 9.64 -6.56
C LEU A 55 -24.07 10.64 -6.86
N SER A 56 -23.82 11.91 -6.51
CA SER A 56 -24.81 13.00 -6.59
C SER A 56 -25.30 13.32 -8.01
N THR A 57 -24.51 13.00 -9.03
CA THR A 57 -24.84 13.24 -10.44
C THR A 57 -25.68 12.11 -11.07
N SER A 58 -25.99 11.05 -10.33
CA SER A 58 -26.79 9.95 -10.87
C SER A 58 -28.24 10.38 -11.11
N SER A 59 -28.78 10.04 -12.28
CA SER A 59 -30.21 10.17 -12.59
C SER A 59 -31.08 9.14 -11.87
N ARG A 60 -30.48 8.15 -11.21
CA ARG A 60 -31.21 7.09 -10.50
C ARG A 60 -31.96 7.62 -9.29
N THR A 61 -33.10 7.00 -9.01
CA THR A 61 -33.99 7.32 -7.91
C THR A 61 -33.44 6.82 -6.57
N GLU A 62 -33.90 7.39 -5.46
CA GLU A 62 -33.54 6.91 -4.13
C GLU A 62 -33.97 5.46 -3.90
N ALA A 63 -35.09 5.03 -4.48
CA ALA A 63 -35.54 3.64 -4.42
C ALA A 63 -34.57 2.67 -5.11
N GLU A 64 -33.96 3.06 -6.24
CA GLU A 64 -32.94 2.26 -6.91
C GLU A 64 -31.64 2.17 -6.12
N PHE A 65 -31.26 3.25 -5.43
CA PHE A 65 -30.14 3.23 -4.48
C PHE A 65 -30.45 2.27 -3.31
N ASP A 66 -31.64 2.37 -2.72
CA ASP A 66 -32.03 1.50 -1.61
C ASP A 66 -32.04 0.01 -2.03
N ALA A 67 -32.57 -0.29 -3.21
CA ALA A 67 -32.57 -1.64 -3.78
C ALA A 67 -31.15 -2.15 -4.05
N ALA A 68 -30.26 -1.31 -4.59
CA ALA A 68 -28.86 -1.68 -4.82
C ALA A 68 -28.12 -1.95 -3.50
N LEU A 69 -28.32 -1.11 -2.49
CA LEU A 69 -27.75 -1.29 -1.15
C LEU A 69 -28.29 -2.55 -0.46
N GLN A 70 -29.58 -2.85 -0.62
CA GLN A 70 -30.20 -4.08 -0.13
C GLN A 70 -29.62 -5.33 -0.81
N ALA A 71 -29.37 -5.26 -2.12
CA ALA A 71 -28.72 -6.35 -2.85
C ALA A 71 -27.29 -6.58 -2.34
N MET A 72 -26.52 -5.51 -2.08
CA MET A 72 -25.18 -5.61 -1.47
C MET A 72 -25.20 -6.25 -0.08
N GLN A 73 -26.21 -5.94 0.73
CA GLN A 73 -26.40 -6.57 2.04
C GLN A 73 -26.72 -8.06 1.87
N THR A 74 -27.59 -8.40 0.92
CA THR A 74 -28.03 -9.79 0.67
C THR A 74 -26.86 -10.68 0.25
N VAL A 75 -25.95 -10.18 -0.59
CA VAL A 75 -24.74 -10.94 -1.00
C VAL A 75 -23.61 -10.87 0.05
N GLY A 76 -23.80 -10.13 1.14
CA GLY A 76 -22.85 -10.00 2.23
C GLY A 76 -21.57 -9.24 1.88
N LEU A 77 -21.69 -8.21 1.03
CA LEU A 77 -20.63 -7.22 0.77
C LEU A 77 -20.66 -6.06 1.77
N VAL A 78 -21.87 -5.70 2.23
CA VAL A 78 -22.09 -4.67 3.26
C VAL A 78 -23.06 -5.20 4.32
N ARG A 79 -23.14 -4.51 5.44
CA ARG A 79 -24.13 -4.70 6.49
C ARG A 79 -24.84 -3.38 6.72
N ARG A 80 -26.16 -3.33 6.58
CA ARG A 80 -26.95 -2.15 6.99
C ARG A 80 -27.73 -2.47 8.25
N TYR A 81 -27.70 -1.55 9.20
CA TYR A 81 -28.36 -1.67 10.49
C TYR A 81 -28.79 -0.31 11.00
N ASP A 82 -29.82 -0.31 11.85
CA ASP A 82 -30.28 0.91 12.50
C ASP A 82 -29.64 0.99 13.89
N ALA A 83 -29.01 2.13 14.19
CA ALA A 83 -28.40 2.40 15.48
C ALA A 83 -28.59 3.87 15.84
N GLU A 84 -29.10 4.14 17.04
CA GLU A 84 -29.21 5.50 17.60
C GLU A 84 -29.84 6.52 16.61
N ASP A 85 -30.94 6.12 15.96
CA ASP A 85 -31.75 6.90 15.01
C ASP A 85 -31.14 7.14 13.60
N GLN A 86 -30.05 6.47 13.26
CA GLN A 86 -29.47 6.50 11.91
C GLN A 86 -29.34 5.09 11.33
N THR A 87 -29.64 4.96 10.04
CA THR A 87 -29.25 3.76 9.29
C THR A 87 -27.76 3.88 9.00
N VAL A 88 -26.97 2.91 9.44
CA VAL A 88 -25.53 2.81 9.20
C VAL A 88 -25.27 1.72 8.17
N LEU A 89 -24.33 1.98 7.27
CA LEU A 89 -23.78 0.99 6.35
C LEU A 89 -22.33 0.69 6.75
N GLU A 90 -22.03 -0.59 6.96
CA GLU A 90 -20.70 -1.11 7.28
C GLU A 90 -20.21 -2.01 6.14
N VAL A 91 -19.04 -1.73 5.58
CA VAL A 91 -18.40 -2.54 4.55
C VAL A 91 -17.80 -3.80 5.18
N MET A 92 -18.24 -4.97 4.71
CA MET A 92 -17.73 -6.25 5.23
C MET A 92 -16.28 -6.47 4.77
N ALA A 93 -15.47 -7.06 5.65
CA ALA A 93 -14.04 -7.33 5.43
C ALA A 93 -13.14 -6.08 5.23
N PHE A 94 -13.63 -4.87 5.53
CA PHE A 94 -12.85 -3.63 5.43
C PHE A 94 -11.54 -3.69 6.24
N ASP A 95 -11.61 -4.28 7.44
CA ASP A 95 -10.48 -4.45 8.37
C ASP A 95 -9.37 -5.38 7.85
N ALA A 96 -9.71 -6.39 7.05
CA ALA A 96 -8.72 -7.34 6.52
C ALA A 96 -7.78 -6.71 5.48
N HIS A 97 -8.15 -5.54 4.96
CA HIS A 97 -7.49 -4.88 3.83
C HIS A 97 -6.98 -3.46 4.17
N GLN A 98 -7.10 -3.03 5.43
CA GLN A 98 -6.50 -1.79 5.94
C GLN A 98 -5.30 -2.13 6.81
N ASP A 99 -4.15 -2.34 6.16
CA ASP A 99 -2.87 -2.55 6.83
C ASP A 99 -2.25 -1.18 7.19
N LEU A 100 -2.92 -0.42 8.07
CA LEU A 100 -2.41 0.85 8.58
C LEU A 100 -2.34 0.81 10.11
N HIS A 101 -1.11 0.61 10.60
CA HIS A 101 -0.75 0.94 11.96
C HIS A 101 -1.23 2.36 12.30
N LYS A 102 -2.06 2.45 13.37
CA LYS A 102 -2.65 3.64 14.00
C LYS A 102 -4.03 4.05 13.46
N ARG A 103 -5.07 3.33 13.91
CA ARG A 103 -6.41 3.91 14.09
C ARG A 103 -6.29 5.00 15.17
N ALA A 104 -6.28 6.28 14.77
CA ALA A 104 -6.10 7.39 15.70
C ALA A 104 -7.43 7.98 16.21
N GLN A 105 -8.54 7.73 15.50
CA GLN A 105 -9.85 8.26 15.82
C GLN A 105 -10.88 7.14 16.03
N LYS A 106 -11.85 7.36 16.92
CA LYS A 106 -13.03 6.49 17.08
C LYS A 106 -13.93 6.68 15.87
N SER A 107 -14.58 5.62 15.38
CA SER A 107 -15.56 5.73 14.29
C SER A 107 -16.60 6.79 14.65
N ARG A 108 -17.01 7.57 13.65
CA ARG A 108 -18.13 8.53 13.80
C ARG A 108 -19.48 7.81 13.91
N PHE A 109 -19.53 6.53 13.56
CA PHE A 109 -20.73 5.73 13.52
C PHE A 109 -20.75 4.65 14.61
N PRO A 110 -21.93 4.40 15.22
CA PRO A 110 -22.06 3.42 16.30
C PRO A 110 -21.74 2.00 15.83
N GLU A 111 -21.22 1.18 16.75
CA GLU A 111 -20.91 -0.23 16.50
C GLU A 111 -22.18 -1.07 16.40
N PHE A 112 -22.14 -2.15 15.61
CA PHE A 112 -23.28 -3.02 15.41
C PHE A 112 -23.69 -3.72 16.72
N THR A 113 -24.91 -3.44 17.20
CA THR A 113 -25.48 -4.02 18.44
C THR A 113 -26.60 -5.05 18.20
N GLY A 114 -26.77 -5.56 16.97
CA GLY A 114 -27.52 -6.81 16.73
C GLY A 114 -28.88 -6.72 16.04
N LYS A 115 -29.26 -5.58 15.44
CA LYS A 115 -30.52 -5.49 14.65
C LYS A 115 -30.22 -5.20 13.18
N LEU A 116 -30.37 -6.21 12.33
CA LEU A 116 -30.33 -6.03 10.88
C LEU A 116 -31.65 -5.41 10.42
N ARG A 117 -31.57 -4.47 9.48
CA ARG A 117 -32.76 -3.90 8.85
C ARG A 117 -33.35 -4.93 7.88
N ASN A 118 -34.61 -5.30 8.11
CA ASN A 118 -35.42 -6.10 7.20
C ASN A 118 -36.39 -5.16 6.47
N SER A 119 -36.44 -5.21 5.14
CA SER A 119 -37.45 -4.50 4.35
C SER A 119 -38.74 -5.32 4.27
N PRO A 120 -39.94 -4.70 4.26
CA PRO A 120 -41.16 -5.39 3.89
C PRO A 120 -41.17 -5.67 2.38
N ASP A 121 -41.64 -6.88 2.02
CA ASP A 121 -41.85 -7.40 0.66
C ASP A 121 -40.61 -7.82 -0.16
N CYS A 122 -40.16 -9.04 0.11
CA CYS A 122 -39.55 -9.92 -0.89
C CYS A 122 -39.99 -11.37 -0.65
N PRO A 123 -40.27 -12.18 -1.69
CA PRO A 123 -40.86 -13.50 -1.54
C PRO A 123 -39.93 -14.46 -0.77
N PRO A 124 -40.49 -15.45 -0.06
CA PRO A 124 -39.74 -16.30 0.84
C PRO A 124 -38.69 -17.11 0.09
N GLN A 125 -37.50 -17.13 0.69
CA GLN A 125 -36.30 -17.87 0.31
C GLN A 125 -36.63 -19.24 -0.33
N LEU A 126 -36.10 -19.49 -1.52
CA LEU A 126 -35.94 -20.85 -2.02
C LEU A 126 -35.02 -21.59 -1.05
N LYS A 127 -35.61 -22.48 -0.25
CA LYS A 127 -34.90 -23.47 0.56
C LYS A 127 -34.04 -24.30 -0.37
N ARG A 128 -32.76 -23.97 -0.46
CA ARG A 128 -31.77 -24.81 -1.09
C ARG A 128 -31.11 -25.64 0.01
N THR A 129 -31.52 -26.89 0.11
CA THR A 129 -30.87 -27.91 0.93
C THR A 129 -29.52 -28.22 0.29
N GLU A 130 -28.43 -27.71 0.84
CA GLU A 130 -27.11 -28.27 0.54
C GLU A 130 -26.82 -29.39 1.54
N GLU A 131 -26.43 -30.54 0.98
CA GLU A 131 -26.15 -31.77 1.69
C GLU A 131 -24.94 -31.61 2.62
N LYS A 132 -25.03 -32.28 3.77
CA LYS A 132 -23.99 -32.34 4.80
C LYS A 132 -22.64 -32.74 4.20
N ARG A 133 -21.71 -31.79 4.14
CA ARG A 133 -20.28 -32.09 4.08
C ARG A 133 -19.71 -31.96 5.50
N THR A 134 -19.18 -33.06 6.01
CA THR A 134 -18.48 -33.13 7.29
C THR A 134 -17.15 -32.39 7.15
N GLU A 135 -17.10 -31.13 7.56
CA GLU A 135 -15.82 -30.51 7.93
C GLU A 135 -15.55 -30.83 9.40
N GLU A 136 -14.36 -31.38 9.64
CA GLU A 136 -13.86 -31.72 10.95
C GLU A 136 -13.85 -30.48 11.85
N LYS A 137 -14.41 -30.63 13.05
CA LYS A 137 -14.32 -29.66 14.14
C LYS A 137 -12.85 -29.33 14.40
N TYR A 138 -12.38 -28.18 13.92
CA TYR A 138 -11.22 -27.53 14.49
C TYR A 138 -11.61 -27.02 15.88
N VAL A 139 -11.21 -27.77 16.90
CA VAL A 139 -11.28 -27.35 18.30
C VAL A 139 -10.19 -26.29 18.50
N PRO A 140 -10.50 -25.04 18.85
CA PRO A 140 -9.46 -24.12 19.28
C PRO A 140 -8.99 -24.59 20.66
N THR A 141 -7.92 -25.38 20.68
CA THR A 141 -7.16 -25.60 21.91
C THR A 141 -6.74 -24.23 22.38
N VAL A 142 -7.19 -23.87 23.58
CA VAL A 142 -6.81 -22.65 24.30
C VAL A 142 -5.34 -22.80 24.69
N ALA A 143 -4.45 -22.68 23.70
CA ALA A 143 -3.03 -22.56 23.93
C ALA A 143 -2.81 -21.18 24.53
N ALA A 144 -2.46 -21.17 25.81
CA ALA A 144 -1.89 -20.03 26.48
C ALA A 144 -0.92 -19.32 25.52
N LYS A 145 -1.07 -18.01 25.39
CA LYS A 145 -0.21 -17.15 24.58
C LYS A 145 1.22 -17.21 25.14
N SER A 146 1.97 -18.26 24.84
CA SER A 146 3.42 -18.18 24.76
C SER A 146 3.70 -17.49 23.44
N THR A 147 3.87 -16.18 23.49
CA THR A 147 4.56 -15.43 22.45
C THR A 147 5.84 -16.19 22.10
N PRO A 148 6.04 -16.69 20.87
CA PRO A 148 7.40 -16.85 20.43
C PRO A 148 7.91 -15.42 20.31
N GLN A 149 8.66 -14.95 21.30
CA GLN A 149 9.66 -13.93 21.07
C GLN A 149 10.52 -14.51 19.94
N ARG A 150 10.20 -14.12 18.70
CA ARG A 150 11.11 -14.30 17.59
C ARG A 150 12.35 -13.56 18.04
N ALA A 151 13.37 -14.32 18.43
CA ALA A 151 14.67 -13.77 18.75
C ALA A 151 14.97 -12.75 17.64
N THR A 152 15.09 -11.47 18.03
CA THR A 152 15.53 -10.42 17.12
C THR A 152 16.89 -10.87 16.62
N ALA A 153 16.90 -11.52 15.46
CA ALA A 153 18.13 -11.85 14.78
C ALA A 153 18.96 -10.55 14.77
N PRO A 154 20.24 -10.61 15.14
CA PRO A 154 21.08 -9.42 15.18
C PRO A 154 20.90 -8.62 13.89
N PRO A 155 20.72 -7.29 13.96
CA PRO A 155 20.66 -6.47 12.76
C PRO A 155 21.87 -6.83 11.92
N ASP A 156 21.66 -7.25 10.68
CA ASP A 156 22.73 -7.66 9.78
C ASP A 156 23.86 -6.62 9.87
N PRO A 157 25.09 -7.02 10.28
CA PRO A 157 26.16 -6.07 10.55
C PRO A 157 26.47 -5.22 9.32
N ARG A 158 26.22 -5.74 8.12
CA ARG A 158 26.38 -5.01 6.85
C ARG A 158 25.38 -3.87 6.70
N VAL A 159 24.13 -4.08 7.12
CA VAL A 159 23.08 -3.04 7.09
C VAL A 159 23.40 -1.93 8.08
N LYS A 160 23.84 -2.29 9.30
CA LYS A 160 24.25 -1.31 10.31
C LYS A 160 25.45 -0.48 9.84
N ALA A 161 26.46 -1.15 9.28
CA ALA A 161 27.66 -0.49 8.74
C ALA A 161 27.31 0.47 7.60
N PHE A 162 26.46 0.04 6.66
CA PHE A 162 26.03 0.88 5.54
C PHE A 162 25.25 2.11 6.00
N LEU A 163 24.28 1.95 6.92
CA LEU A 163 23.49 3.08 7.41
C LEU A 163 24.31 4.09 8.21
N ALA A 164 25.25 3.62 9.04
CA ALA A 164 26.19 4.49 9.74
C ALA A 164 27.09 5.26 8.77
N TRP A 165 27.62 4.58 7.75
CA TRP A 165 28.39 5.21 6.68
C TRP A 165 27.56 6.24 5.90
N PHE A 166 26.33 5.87 5.51
CA PHE A 166 25.45 6.75 4.74
C PHE A 166 25.13 8.03 5.50
N GLN A 167 24.87 7.93 6.81
CA GLN A 167 24.62 9.09 7.66
C GLN A 167 25.84 10.04 7.70
N ALA A 168 27.06 9.50 7.79
CA ALA A 168 28.28 10.29 7.75
C ALA A 168 28.49 10.95 6.38
N GLU A 169 28.33 10.19 5.28
CA GLU A 169 28.48 10.70 3.92
C GLU A 169 27.44 11.78 3.60
N TYR A 170 26.19 11.58 4.03
CA TYR A 170 25.10 12.55 3.88
C TYR A 170 25.45 13.87 4.54
N LYS A 171 25.96 13.83 5.79
CA LYS A 171 26.37 15.02 6.53
C LYS A 171 27.47 15.79 5.79
N THR A 172 28.45 15.09 5.24
CA THR A 172 29.54 15.70 4.47
C THR A 172 29.03 16.38 3.20
N ARG A 173 28.15 15.71 2.44
CA ARG A 173 27.70 16.23 1.13
C ARG A 173 26.53 17.21 1.19
N ARG A 174 25.85 17.32 2.33
CA ARG A 174 24.68 18.20 2.53
C ARG A 174 24.95 19.29 3.57
N HIS A 175 26.16 19.86 3.56
CA HIS A 175 26.53 21.02 4.37
C HIS A 175 26.24 20.87 5.87
N GLY A 176 26.48 19.68 6.42
CA GLY A 176 26.29 19.40 7.85
C GLY A 176 24.88 18.96 8.24
N ALA A 177 23.94 18.83 7.30
CA ALA A 177 22.61 18.29 7.57
C ALA A 177 22.70 16.85 8.11
N THR A 178 21.99 16.57 9.20
CA THR A 178 21.99 15.25 9.83
C THR A 178 20.89 14.39 9.24
N TYR A 179 21.24 13.27 8.61
CA TYR A 179 20.27 12.27 8.19
C TYR A 179 19.74 11.51 9.42
N PHE A 180 18.43 11.55 9.64
CA PHE A 180 17.78 10.69 10.64
C PHE A 180 17.57 9.30 10.03
N VAL A 181 18.04 8.25 10.71
CA VAL A 181 17.92 6.86 10.23
C VAL A 181 16.69 6.20 10.87
N PRO A 182 15.52 6.17 10.20
CA PRO A 182 14.37 5.40 10.65
C PRO A 182 14.61 3.90 10.46
N TRP A 183 15.27 3.25 11.43
CA TRP A 183 15.66 1.83 11.38
C TRP A 183 14.54 0.89 10.90
N LYS A 184 13.29 1.12 11.33
CA LYS A 184 12.13 0.29 10.92
C LYS A 184 11.82 0.37 9.42
N LYS A 185 12.15 1.48 8.76
CA LYS A 185 11.88 1.73 7.34
C LYS A 185 13.10 1.47 6.47
N ASP A 186 14.25 1.97 6.89
CA ASP A 186 15.46 1.96 6.05
C ASP A 186 16.20 0.63 6.11
N ALA A 187 16.21 -0.06 7.26
CA ALA A 187 16.93 -1.33 7.39
C ALA A 187 16.39 -2.43 6.46
N PRO A 188 15.07 -2.63 6.29
CA PRO A 188 14.54 -3.57 5.30
C PRO A 188 14.92 -3.22 3.86
N LEU A 189 14.94 -1.94 3.50
CA LEU A 189 15.30 -1.47 2.16
C LEU A 189 16.79 -1.73 1.87
N VAL A 190 17.68 -1.36 2.79
CA VAL A 190 19.12 -1.61 2.67
C VAL A 190 19.39 -3.11 2.64
N LYS A 191 18.72 -3.90 3.48
CA LYS A 191 18.86 -5.37 3.46
C LYS A 191 18.50 -5.96 2.10
N ARG A 192 17.41 -5.50 1.48
CA ARG A 192 17.01 -5.92 0.14
C ARG A 192 18.04 -5.52 -0.91
N LEU A 193 18.55 -4.29 -0.85
CA LEU A 193 19.58 -3.81 -1.79
C LEU A 193 20.88 -4.61 -1.64
N LEU A 194 21.31 -4.91 -0.41
CA LEU A 194 22.50 -5.72 -0.13
C LEU A 194 22.33 -7.21 -0.51
N THR A 195 21.11 -7.65 -0.84
CA THR A 195 20.89 -9.00 -1.41
C THR A 195 21.31 -9.03 -2.89
N THR A 196 21.25 -7.89 -3.57
CA THR A 196 21.53 -7.77 -5.01
C THR A 196 22.89 -7.13 -5.28
N TYR A 197 23.34 -6.20 -4.42
CA TYR A 197 24.53 -5.40 -4.63
C TYR A 197 25.53 -5.58 -3.48
N GLU A 198 26.80 -5.71 -3.84
CA GLU A 198 27.89 -5.65 -2.86
C GLU A 198 27.91 -4.27 -2.15
N PRO A 199 28.32 -4.21 -0.87
CA PRO A 199 28.29 -2.98 -0.08
C PRO A 199 29.00 -1.80 -0.75
N GLU A 200 30.17 -2.05 -1.36
CA GLU A 200 30.96 -1.03 -2.04
C GLU A 200 30.24 -0.47 -3.27
N ARG A 201 29.59 -1.33 -4.05
CA ARG A 201 28.80 -0.91 -5.22
C ARG A 201 27.64 -0.04 -4.75
N LEU A 202 26.93 -0.46 -3.70
CA LEU A 202 25.82 0.33 -3.14
C LEU A 202 26.27 1.70 -2.59
N GLN A 203 27.47 1.78 -2.00
CA GLN A 203 28.06 3.06 -1.59
C GLN A 203 28.31 3.99 -2.77
N LYS A 204 28.78 3.48 -3.92
CA LYS A 204 28.96 4.30 -5.13
C LYS A 204 27.62 4.85 -5.63
N HIS A 205 26.55 4.05 -5.60
CA HIS A 205 25.19 4.50 -5.94
C HIS A 205 24.74 5.64 -5.02
N ALA A 206 24.91 5.47 -3.71
CA ALA A 206 24.60 6.51 -2.73
C ALA A 206 25.41 7.79 -2.96
N LYS A 207 26.71 7.69 -3.29
CA LYS A 207 27.54 8.86 -3.62
C LYS A 207 27.00 9.62 -4.82
N ILE A 208 26.63 8.91 -5.89
CA ILE A 208 26.05 9.52 -7.09
C ILE A 208 24.73 10.21 -6.74
N LEU A 209 23.85 9.56 -5.99
CA LEU A 209 22.59 10.15 -5.55
C LEU A 209 22.82 11.46 -4.78
N LEU A 210 23.81 11.48 -3.88
CA LEU A 210 24.09 12.64 -3.04
C LEU A 210 24.76 13.80 -3.79
N THR A 211 25.38 13.57 -4.96
CA THR A 211 26.04 14.64 -5.76
C THR A 211 25.43 14.92 -7.11
N THR A 212 24.38 14.21 -7.52
CA THR A 212 23.76 14.52 -8.81
C THR A 212 22.90 15.78 -8.68
N ASP A 213 22.97 16.66 -9.68
CA ASP A 213 22.13 17.86 -9.80
C ASP A 213 20.89 17.57 -10.65
N ASP A 214 20.18 16.49 -10.29
CA ASP A 214 18.92 16.12 -10.96
C ASP A 214 17.78 16.90 -10.31
N ALA A 215 17.02 17.65 -11.12
CA ALA A 215 15.97 18.54 -10.65
C ALA A 215 14.86 17.85 -9.84
N TRP A 216 14.67 16.54 -10.03
CA TRP A 216 13.73 15.76 -9.22
C TRP A 216 14.36 15.33 -7.90
N VAL A 217 15.61 14.82 -7.93
CA VAL A 217 16.36 14.42 -6.72
C VAL A 217 16.59 15.62 -5.79
N ASP A 218 16.81 16.83 -6.34
CA ASP A 218 16.95 18.08 -5.59
C ASP A 218 15.72 18.47 -4.76
N ARG A 219 14.53 18.11 -5.23
CA ARG A 219 13.26 18.39 -4.53
C ARG A 219 12.97 17.38 -3.42
N THR A 220 13.80 16.35 -3.27
CA THR A 220 13.61 15.27 -2.30
C THR A 220 14.67 15.32 -1.20
N ASP A 221 14.47 14.55 -0.14
CA ASP A 221 15.40 14.41 0.97
C ASP A 221 16.67 13.61 0.63
N ARG A 222 16.79 13.08 -0.60
CA ARG A 222 17.87 12.19 -1.07
C ARG A 222 18.13 11.02 -0.11
N GLY A 223 17.09 10.58 0.61
CA GLY A 223 17.19 9.55 1.63
C GLY A 223 17.32 8.13 1.06
N ILE A 224 17.41 7.14 1.96
CA ILE A 224 17.50 5.72 1.60
C ILE A 224 16.30 5.25 0.77
N GLY A 225 15.11 5.82 1.00
CA GLY A 225 13.93 5.54 0.19
C GLY A 225 14.12 5.94 -1.29
N ILE A 226 14.72 7.11 -1.53
CA ILE A 226 15.02 7.60 -2.88
C ILE A 226 16.13 6.77 -3.52
N LEU A 227 17.17 6.42 -2.75
CA LEU A 227 18.22 5.50 -3.19
C LEU A 227 17.65 4.18 -3.69
N ALA A 228 16.72 3.58 -2.95
CA ALA A 228 16.07 2.34 -3.35
C ALA A 228 15.19 2.51 -4.59
N ALA A 229 14.41 3.60 -4.67
CA ALA A 229 13.52 3.87 -5.80
C ALA A 229 14.25 4.15 -7.12
N LYS A 230 15.43 4.78 -7.05
CA LYS A 230 16.22 5.18 -8.22
C LYS A 230 17.40 4.24 -8.51
N ILE A 231 17.44 3.05 -7.91
CA ILE A 231 18.62 2.18 -8.00
C ILE A 231 19.01 1.81 -9.44
N ASN A 232 18.03 1.51 -10.31
CA ASN A 232 18.30 1.19 -11.73
C ASN A 232 18.84 2.40 -12.51
N TRP A 233 18.32 3.60 -12.24
CA TRP A 233 18.81 4.84 -12.85
C TRP A 233 20.22 5.17 -12.36
N LEU A 234 20.51 4.93 -11.08
CA LEU A 234 21.84 5.10 -10.51
C LEU A 234 22.84 4.09 -11.09
N GLU A 235 22.41 2.88 -11.45
CA GLU A 235 23.23 1.86 -12.10
C GLU A 235 23.70 2.33 -13.48
N GLU A 236 22.79 2.88 -14.30
CA GLU A 236 23.13 3.47 -15.60
C GLU A 236 24.11 4.64 -15.46
N ARG A 237 23.89 5.51 -14.46
CA ARG A 237 24.78 6.63 -14.16
C ARG A 237 26.14 6.17 -13.69
N LEU A 238 26.20 5.14 -12.85
CA LEU A 238 27.44 4.55 -12.39
C LEU A 238 28.22 3.94 -13.56
N ALA A 239 27.56 3.18 -14.44
CA ALA A 239 28.18 2.61 -15.63
C ALA A 239 28.76 3.69 -16.55
N THR A 240 28.03 4.79 -16.75
CA THR A 240 28.49 5.95 -17.54
C THR A 240 29.71 6.63 -16.91
N TRP A 241 29.69 6.79 -15.58
CA TRP A 241 30.81 7.36 -14.84
C TRP A 241 32.04 6.46 -14.89
N GLU A 242 31.88 5.15 -14.68
CA GLU A 242 32.98 4.17 -14.76
C GLU A 242 33.55 4.07 -16.19
N ALA A 243 32.71 4.17 -17.22
CA ALA A 243 33.16 4.21 -18.62
C ALA A 243 33.98 5.47 -18.92
N THR A 244 33.58 6.62 -18.36
CA THR A 244 34.35 7.87 -18.47
C THR A 244 35.71 7.75 -17.79
N GLN A 245 35.75 7.21 -16.56
CA GLN A 245 36.99 7.02 -15.80
C GLN A 245 37.95 6.02 -16.45
N ARG A 246 37.43 4.97 -17.11
CA ARG A 246 38.25 4.00 -17.87
C ARG A 246 38.88 4.59 -19.13
N ARG A 247 38.36 5.69 -19.67
CA ARG A 247 38.96 6.40 -20.82
C ARG A 247 40.12 7.32 -20.42
N THR A 248 40.22 7.69 -19.14
CA THR A 248 41.20 8.65 -18.64
C THR A 248 42.57 8.12 -18.12
N PRO A 249 42.94 6.80 -18.06
CA PRO A 249 44.21 6.45 -17.40
C PRO A 249 45.51 6.59 -18.21
N THR A 250 45.52 6.78 -19.53
CA THR A 250 46.79 6.68 -20.31
C THR A 250 47.07 7.84 -21.27
N ALA A 251 46.06 8.45 -21.88
CA ALA A 251 46.29 9.46 -22.93
C ALA A 251 46.98 10.74 -22.43
N ALA A 252 46.78 11.12 -21.16
CA ALA A 252 47.34 12.36 -20.61
C ALA A 252 48.82 12.25 -20.20
N ILE A 253 49.34 11.03 -19.97
CA ILE A 253 50.76 10.84 -19.63
C ILE A 253 51.60 10.78 -20.92
N ASP A 254 51.07 10.21 -22.00
CA ASP A 254 51.78 10.15 -23.29
C ASP A 254 51.84 11.50 -24.02
N GLU A 255 50.83 12.37 -23.92
CA GLU A 255 50.89 13.70 -24.54
C GLU A 255 51.90 14.63 -23.85
N HIS A 256 52.03 14.58 -22.53
CA HIS A 256 53.02 15.39 -21.82
C HIS A 256 54.46 14.89 -22.03
N ALA A 257 54.67 13.58 -22.18
CA ALA A 257 55.96 13.01 -22.56
C ALA A 257 56.35 13.34 -24.01
N ALA A 258 55.39 13.29 -24.94
CA ALA A 258 55.60 13.67 -26.34
C ALA A 258 55.89 15.17 -26.50
N TYR A 259 55.22 16.03 -25.72
CA TYR A 259 55.45 17.48 -25.73
C TYR A 259 56.80 17.87 -25.10
N ALA A 260 57.25 17.16 -24.05
CA ALA A 260 58.56 17.37 -23.44
C ALA A 260 59.72 16.94 -24.36
N ALA A 261 59.56 15.85 -25.14
CA ALA A 261 60.56 15.40 -26.10
C ALA A 261 60.67 16.32 -27.34
N ALA A 262 59.57 16.97 -27.74
CA ALA A 262 59.55 17.89 -28.88
C ALA A 262 60.18 19.27 -28.57
N ARG A 263 60.28 19.66 -27.30
CA ARG A 263 60.85 20.96 -26.87
C ARG A 263 62.35 20.91 -26.56
N ALA A 264 62.96 19.72 -26.62
CA ALA A 264 64.38 19.48 -26.36
C ALA A 264 65.22 19.31 -27.65
N LYS A 265 64.62 19.52 -28.82
CA LYS A 265 65.29 19.67 -30.12
C LYS A 265 65.19 21.11 -30.58
#